data_AF-A0A978TA99-F1
#
_entry.id   AF-A0A978TA99-F1
#
_cell.length_a   1.000
_cell.length_b   1.000
_cell.length_c   1.000
_cell.angle_alpha   90.00
_cell.angle_beta   90.00
_cell.angle_gamma   90.00
#
_symmetry.space_group_name_H-M   'P 1'
#
loop_
_entity.id
_entity.type
_entity.pdbx_description
1 polymer ?
#
loop_
_entity_poly.entity_id
_entity_poly.type
_entity_poly.pdbx_seq_one_letter_code
_entity_poly.pdbx_strand_id
1 'polypeptide(L)'
;MAEGGRLSRYQPPRVVPLDLLDTDYAKIVAGEAIPEDKKQRLAQESYDFDKLGQYIARYRYGGLDQQAQDDILCTIATVAGLFTLADVEDINDRLRYTGRFYLTEGERQQVINWLQDELGINLNAPPTVE
;
A
#
# COMPACT_ATOMS: atom_id res chain seq x y z
N MET A 1 -12.77 37.50 -24.99
CA MET A 1 -11.52 37.00 -24.39
C MET A 1 -11.87 35.66 -23.77
N ALA A 2 -11.27 34.58 -24.28
CA ALA A 2 -11.76 33.21 -24.09
C ALA A 2 -11.33 32.61 -22.74
N GLU A 3 -12.28 31.95 -22.08
CA GLU A 3 -12.11 31.11 -20.90
C GLU A 3 -11.29 29.86 -21.23
N GLY A 4 -10.37 29.50 -20.33
CA GLY A 4 -9.44 28.37 -20.49
C GLY A 4 -9.41 27.46 -19.27
N GLY A 5 -10.58 26.99 -18.82
CA GLY A 5 -10.68 25.92 -17.81
C GLY A 5 -10.30 24.57 -18.44
N ARG A 6 -9.11 24.05 -18.15
CA ARG A 6 -8.73 22.68 -18.53
C ARG A 6 -9.16 21.68 -17.47
N LEU A 7 -10.29 21.05 -17.80
CA LEU A 7 -10.85 19.78 -17.35
C LEU A 7 -9.84 18.83 -16.68
N SER A 8 -10.08 18.54 -15.40
CA SER A 8 -9.52 17.38 -14.70
C SER A 8 -9.82 16.13 -15.52
N ARG A 9 -8.79 15.46 -16.04
CA ARG A 9 -8.93 14.16 -16.69
C ARG A 9 -9.32 13.15 -15.61
N TYR A 10 -10.62 12.96 -15.40
CA TYR A 10 -11.14 11.83 -14.63
C TYR A 10 -10.70 10.55 -15.35
N GLN A 11 -9.62 9.92 -14.86
CA GLN A 11 -9.36 8.54 -15.23
C GLN A 11 -10.47 7.70 -14.61
N PRO A 12 -11.24 6.94 -15.40
CA PRO A 12 -12.23 6.04 -14.83
C PRO A 12 -11.52 5.05 -13.90
N PRO A 13 -12.16 4.64 -12.79
CA PRO A 13 -11.57 3.69 -11.86
C PRO A 13 -11.18 2.42 -12.61
N ARG A 14 -9.91 2.01 -12.48
CA ARG A 14 -9.40 0.78 -13.10
C ARG A 14 -9.95 -0.41 -12.33
N VAL A 15 -10.99 -1.05 -12.86
CA VAL A 15 -11.51 -2.30 -12.33
C VAL A 15 -10.62 -3.44 -12.84
N VAL A 16 -9.86 -4.04 -11.93
CA VAL A 16 -9.03 -5.21 -12.23
C VAL A 16 -9.77 -6.46 -11.74
N PRO A 17 -10.11 -7.41 -12.61
CA PRO A 17 -10.66 -8.69 -12.18
C PRO A 17 -9.54 -9.46 -11.46
N LEU A 18 -9.79 -9.80 -10.20
CA LEU A 18 -8.90 -10.61 -9.39
C LEU A 18 -9.43 -12.05 -9.41
N ASP A 19 -8.64 -12.98 -9.96
CA ASP A 19 -8.92 -14.41 -9.86
C ASP A 19 -8.38 -14.87 -8.50
N LEU A 20 -9.23 -14.79 -7.47
CA LEU A 20 -8.89 -15.12 -6.10
C LEU A 20 -9.64 -16.38 -5.69
N LEU A 21 -8.94 -17.31 -5.05
CA LEU A 21 -9.59 -18.40 -4.34
C LEU A 21 -10.38 -17.82 -3.16
N ASP A 22 -11.51 -18.44 -2.80
CA ASP A 22 -12.29 -18.04 -1.62
C ASP A 22 -11.43 -17.96 -0.35
N THR A 23 -10.44 -18.86 -0.24
CA THR A 23 -9.46 -18.88 0.85
C THR A 23 -8.57 -17.63 0.87
N ASP A 24 -8.15 -17.12 -0.29
CA ASP A 24 -7.31 -15.94 -0.39
C ASP A 24 -8.13 -14.67 -0.09
N TYR A 25 -9.38 -14.63 -0.58
CA TYR A 25 -10.31 -13.57 -0.22
C TYR A 25 -10.58 -13.53 1.30
N ALA A 26 -10.81 -14.70 1.92
CA ALA A 26 -11.00 -14.79 3.36
C ALA A 26 -9.79 -14.27 4.15
N LYS A 27 -8.56 -14.55 3.71
CA LYS A 27 -7.33 -14.02 4.32
C LYS A 27 -7.22 -12.50 4.16
N ILE A 28 -7.63 -11.95 3.01
CA ILE A 28 -7.65 -10.49 2.79
C ILE A 28 -8.67 -9.81 3.70
N VAL A 29 -9.87 -10.38 3.84
CA VAL A 29 -10.93 -9.85 4.72
C VAL A 29 -10.51 -9.94 6.19
N ALA A 30 -9.87 -11.03 6.59
CA ALA A 30 -9.33 -11.20 7.93
C ALA A 30 -8.21 -10.20 8.24
N GLY A 31 -7.44 -9.82 7.22
CA GLY A 31 -6.26 -8.95 7.37
C GLY A 31 -5.08 -9.70 7.97
N GLU A 32 -3.89 -9.09 7.84
CA GLU A 32 -2.69 -9.60 8.49
C GLU A 32 -2.74 -9.29 9.99
N ALA A 33 -2.47 -10.30 10.81
CA ALA A 33 -2.41 -10.14 12.26
C ALA A 33 -1.19 -9.29 12.64
N ILE A 34 -1.46 -8.09 13.17
CA ILE A 34 -0.43 -7.23 13.75
C ILE A 34 -0.31 -7.55 15.25
N PRO A 35 0.90 -7.88 15.77
CA PRO A 35 1.07 -8.22 17.18
C PRO A 35 0.60 -7.10 18.13
N GLU A 36 -0.07 -7.46 19.22
CA GLU A 36 -0.65 -6.48 20.17
C GLU A 36 0.39 -5.55 20.79
N ASP A 37 1.59 -6.06 21.13
CA ASP A 37 2.72 -5.26 21.62
C ASP A 37 3.09 -4.12 20.64
N LYS A 38 3.10 -4.43 19.34
CA LYS A 38 3.39 -3.45 18.28
C LYS A 38 2.25 -2.45 18.13
N LYS A 39 0.99 -2.92 18.18
CA LYS A 39 -0.19 -2.03 18.17
C LYS A 39 -0.14 -1.04 19.33
N GLN A 40 0.17 -1.48 20.55
CA GLN A 40 0.24 -0.62 21.74
C GLN A 40 1.32 0.45 21.61
N ARG A 41 2.49 0.08 21.07
CA ARG A 41 3.58 1.03 20.82
C ARG A 41 3.19 2.11 19.81
N LEU A 42 2.50 1.72 18.74
CA LEU A 42 2.10 2.60 17.63
C LEU A 42 0.74 3.29 17.85
N ALA A 43 -0.03 2.88 18.87
CA ALA A 43 -1.37 3.42 19.15
C ALA A 43 -1.38 4.92 19.47
N GLN A 44 -0.23 5.50 19.85
CA GLN A 44 -0.10 6.94 20.07
C GLN A 44 -0.39 7.76 18.81
N GLU A 45 -0.24 7.17 17.62
CA GLU A 45 -0.40 7.85 16.34
C GLU A 45 -1.79 7.61 15.70
N SER A 46 -2.73 6.98 16.41
CA SER A 46 -4.12 6.74 15.97
C SER A 46 -4.26 5.98 14.64
N TYR A 47 -3.42 4.96 14.42
CA TYR A 47 -3.53 4.10 13.24
C TYR A 47 -4.80 3.24 13.23
N ASP A 48 -5.40 3.12 12.05
CA ASP A 48 -6.42 2.10 11.76
C ASP A 48 -5.72 0.77 11.43
N PHE A 49 -5.36 0.02 12.47
CA PHE A 49 -4.62 -1.23 12.33
C PHE A 49 -5.40 -2.32 11.58
N ASP A 50 -6.73 -2.29 11.60
CA ASP A 50 -7.57 -3.19 10.82
C ASP A 50 -7.39 -2.92 9.32
N LYS A 51 -7.47 -1.65 8.89
CA LYS A 51 -7.18 -1.30 7.49
C LYS A 51 -5.73 -1.60 7.10
N LEU A 52 -4.78 -1.32 7.99
CA LEU A 52 -3.37 -1.62 7.73
C LEU A 52 -3.18 -3.14 7.51
N GLY A 53 -3.77 -3.96 8.37
CA GLY A 53 -3.79 -5.42 8.21
C GLY A 53 -4.40 -5.87 6.89
N GLN A 54 -5.52 -5.26 6.46
CA GLN A 54 -6.15 -5.56 5.16
C GLN A 54 -5.24 -5.20 3.98
N TYR A 55 -4.56 -4.06 4.00
CA TYR A 55 -3.62 -3.69 2.93
C TYR A 55 -2.44 -4.66 2.85
N ILE A 56 -1.89 -5.05 4.01
CA ILE A 56 -0.80 -6.04 4.09
C ILE A 56 -1.25 -7.41 3.55
N ALA A 57 -2.43 -7.88 3.96
CA ALA A 57 -2.98 -9.14 3.47
C ALA A 57 -3.26 -9.08 1.95
N ARG A 58 -3.78 -7.95 1.46
CA ARG A 58 -4.01 -7.74 0.03
C ARG A 58 -2.71 -7.76 -0.77
N TYR A 59 -1.62 -7.22 -0.24
CA TYR A 59 -0.29 -7.34 -0.87
C TYR A 59 0.14 -8.80 -1.02
N ARG A 60 -0.08 -9.63 0.00
CA ARG A 60 0.36 -11.04 0.04
C ARG A 60 -0.51 -11.98 -0.80
N TYR A 61 -1.83 -11.85 -0.69
CA TYR A 61 -2.77 -12.83 -1.23
C TYR A 61 -3.52 -12.31 -2.47
N GLY A 62 -3.35 -11.03 -2.82
CA GLY A 62 -4.15 -10.39 -3.87
C GLY A 62 -3.80 -10.78 -5.30
N GLY A 63 -2.75 -11.58 -5.55
CA GLY A 63 -2.34 -11.96 -6.92
C GLY A 63 -2.06 -10.76 -7.82
N LEU A 64 -1.46 -9.71 -7.25
CA LEU A 64 -1.38 -8.39 -7.86
C LEU A 64 -0.22 -8.26 -8.85
N ASP A 65 -0.41 -7.44 -9.87
CA ASP A 65 0.70 -6.97 -10.69
C ASP A 65 1.56 -5.94 -9.94
N GLN A 66 2.78 -5.69 -10.42
CA GLN A 66 3.75 -4.81 -9.73
C GLN A 66 3.21 -3.40 -9.48
N GLN A 67 2.41 -2.84 -10.39
CA GLN A 67 1.86 -1.50 -10.19
C GLN A 67 0.85 -1.50 -9.04
N ALA A 68 0.03 -2.54 -8.93
CA ALA A 68 -0.92 -2.69 -7.82
C ALA A 68 -0.22 -3.01 -6.49
N GLN A 69 0.91 -3.74 -6.51
CA GLN A 69 1.76 -3.91 -5.34
C GLN A 69 2.35 -2.58 -4.87
N ASP A 70 2.87 -1.77 -5.80
CA ASP A 70 3.42 -0.45 -5.50
C ASP A 70 2.34 0.49 -4.93
N ASP A 71 1.11 0.43 -5.44
CA ASP A 71 -0.04 1.22 -4.94
C ASP A 71 -0.37 0.89 -3.48
N ILE A 72 -0.35 -0.39 -3.13
CA ILE A 72 -0.55 -0.83 -1.75
C ILE A 72 0.60 -0.40 -0.85
N LEU A 73 1.86 -0.58 -1.29
CA LEU A 73 3.02 -0.13 -0.51
C LEU A 73 2.98 1.38 -0.28
N CYS A 74 2.56 2.16 -1.27
CA CYS A 74 2.41 3.61 -1.14
C CYS A 74 1.29 3.96 -0.15
N THR A 75 0.19 3.21 -0.15
CA THR A 75 -0.90 3.38 0.82
C THR A 75 -0.41 3.07 2.24
N ILE A 76 0.32 1.97 2.43
CA ILE A 76 0.95 1.61 3.71
C ILE A 76 1.90 2.71 4.17
N ALA A 77 2.78 3.19 3.29
CA ALA A 77 3.72 4.27 3.58
C ALA A 77 3.02 5.57 4.00
N THR A 78 1.92 5.91 3.33
CA THR A 78 1.11 7.09 3.66
C THR A 78 0.46 6.94 5.02
N VAL A 79 -0.13 5.76 5.31
CA VAL A 79 -0.71 5.47 6.61
C VAL A 79 0.34 5.59 7.69
N ALA A 80 1.53 4.99 7.50
CA ALA A 80 2.64 4.98 8.44
C ALA A 80 3.49 6.28 8.47
N GLY A 81 3.09 7.32 7.73
CA GLY A 81 3.82 8.59 7.71
C GLY A 81 5.26 8.52 7.18
N LEU A 82 5.59 7.50 6.36
CA LEU A 82 6.96 7.26 5.87
C LEU A 82 7.38 8.19 4.75
N PHE A 83 6.41 8.73 4.01
CA PHE A 83 6.64 9.65 2.91
C PHE A 83 6.38 11.07 3.35
N THR A 84 7.37 11.93 3.11
CA THR A 84 7.22 13.37 3.25
C THR A 84 6.41 13.92 2.08
N LEU A 85 6.00 15.19 2.19
CA LEU A 85 5.35 15.88 1.07
C LEU A 85 6.22 15.88 -0.19
N ALA A 86 7.54 16.04 -0.04
CA ALA A 86 8.49 16.04 -1.15
C ALA A 86 8.54 14.69 -1.86
N ASP A 87 8.50 13.58 -1.11
CA ASP A 87 8.46 12.23 -1.69
C ASP A 87 7.18 12.01 -2.51
N VAL A 88 6.03 12.46 -1.98
CA VAL A 88 4.75 12.39 -2.68
C VAL A 88 4.73 13.25 -3.95
N GLU A 89 5.36 14.42 -3.91
CA GLU A 89 5.53 15.27 -5.09
C GLU A 89 6.40 14.60 -6.16
N ASP A 90 7.52 13.97 -5.77
CA ASP A 90 8.38 13.23 -6.70
C ASP A 90 7.64 12.04 -7.34
N ILE A 91 6.91 11.25 -6.56
CA ILE A 91 6.06 10.15 -7.05
C ILE A 91 5.04 10.68 -8.07
N ASN A 92 4.36 11.79 -7.76
CA ASN A 92 3.37 12.40 -8.65
C ASN A 92 4.00 12.95 -9.93
N ASP A 93 5.17 13.55 -9.85
CA ASP A 93 5.89 14.05 -11.03
C ASP A 93 6.32 12.88 -11.92
N ARG A 94 6.85 11.79 -11.36
CA ARG A 94 7.14 10.57 -12.14
C ARG A 94 5.89 10.00 -12.81
N LEU A 95 4.75 9.99 -12.13
CA LEU A 95 3.47 9.59 -12.73
C LEU A 95 3.07 10.52 -13.90
N ARG A 96 3.22 11.84 -13.75
CA ARG A 96 2.90 12.81 -14.81
C ARG A 96 3.79 12.65 -16.04
N TYR A 97 5.09 12.39 -15.84
CA TYR A 97 6.05 12.25 -16.94
C TYR A 97 5.98 10.89 -17.63
N THR A 98 5.82 9.81 -16.88
CA THR A 98 5.85 8.44 -17.42
C THR A 98 4.46 7.90 -17.76
N GLY A 99 3.40 8.52 -17.23
CA GLY A 99 2.02 8.06 -17.33
C GLY A 99 1.73 6.79 -16.52
N ARG A 100 2.66 6.33 -15.68
CA ARG A 100 2.52 5.11 -14.88
C ARG A 100 2.89 5.38 -13.42
N PHE A 101 2.12 4.81 -12.52
CA PHE A 101 2.45 4.82 -11.10
C PHE A 101 3.44 3.70 -10.82
N TYR A 102 4.49 4.00 -10.06
CA TYR A 102 5.40 3.00 -9.50
C TYR A 102 6.20 3.62 -8.34
N LEU A 103 6.62 2.75 -7.43
CA LEU A 103 7.64 3.08 -6.43
C LEU A 103 9.01 2.64 -6.97
N THR A 104 10.04 3.41 -6.67
CA THR A 104 11.42 2.99 -6.89
C THR A 104 11.78 1.84 -5.94
N GLU A 105 12.84 1.10 -6.26
CA GLU A 105 13.31 0.01 -5.41
C GLU A 105 13.63 0.48 -3.97
N GLY A 106 14.24 1.66 -3.82
CA GLY A 106 14.55 2.25 -2.53
C GLY A 106 13.29 2.59 -1.72
N GLU A 107 12.28 3.20 -2.35
CA GLU A 107 11.00 3.50 -1.71
C GLU A 107 10.27 2.21 -1.27
N ARG A 108 10.24 1.18 -2.12
CA ARG A 108 9.66 -0.13 -1.75
C ARG A 108 10.38 -0.71 -0.53
N GLN A 109 11.71 -0.71 -0.56
CA GLN A 109 12.52 -1.30 0.50
C GLN A 109 12.35 -0.55 1.82
N GLN A 110 12.17 0.78 1.79
CA GLN A 110 11.86 1.57 2.98
C GLN A 110 10.57 1.09 3.65
N VAL A 111 9.50 0.86 2.88
CA VAL A 111 8.23 0.35 3.43
C VAL A 111 8.38 -1.07 3.95
N ILE A 112 9.07 -1.94 3.21
CA ILE A 112 9.30 -3.34 3.62
C ILE A 112 10.10 -3.40 4.93
N ASN A 113 11.16 -2.60 5.05
CA ASN A 113 11.97 -2.54 6.26
C ASN A 113 11.14 -2.03 7.45
N TRP A 114 10.34 -0.98 7.24
CA TRP A 114 9.47 -0.49 8.30
C TRP A 114 8.46 -1.55 8.76
N LEU A 115 7.82 -2.28 7.85
CA LEU A 115 6.90 -3.37 8.20
C LEU A 115 7.60 -4.45 9.05
N GLN A 116 8.83 -4.80 8.69
CA GLN A 116 9.61 -5.78 9.43
C GLN A 116 10.04 -5.27 10.81
N ASP A 117 10.60 -4.07 10.89
CA ASP A 117 11.16 -3.52 12.12
C ASP A 117 10.05 -3.09 13.10
N GLU A 118 9.03 -2.41 12.57
CA GLU A 118 8.00 -1.79 13.39
C GLU A 118 6.82 -2.70 13.68
N LEU A 119 6.43 -3.57 12.74
CA LEU A 119 5.31 -4.49 12.92
C LEU A 119 5.73 -5.95 13.07
N GLY A 120 6.99 -6.30 12.81
CA GLY A 120 7.42 -7.70 12.79
C GLY A 120 6.91 -8.48 11.56
N ILE A 121 6.43 -7.79 10.53
CA ILE A 121 5.79 -8.40 9.37
C ILE A 121 6.79 -8.48 8.22
N ASN A 122 7.17 -9.69 7.84
CA ASN A 122 8.03 -9.93 6.69
C ASN A 122 7.19 -10.25 5.45
N LEU A 123 7.08 -9.31 4.50
CA LEU A 123 6.31 -9.51 3.26
C LEU A 123 6.90 -10.57 2.31
N ASN A 124 8.17 -10.93 2.47
CA ASN A 124 8.88 -11.89 1.63
C ASN A 124 8.94 -13.29 2.24
N ALA A 125 8.51 -13.45 3.49
CA ALA A 125 8.40 -14.75 4.13
C ALA A 125 7.11 -15.45 3.68
N PRO A 126 7.12 -16.79 3.48
CA PRO A 126 5.88 -17.54 3.35
C PRO A 126 5.02 -17.28 4.61
N PRO A 127 3.69 -17.14 4.46
CA PRO A 127 2.82 -16.83 5.59
C PRO A 127 2.95 -17.91 6.65
N THR A 128 3.27 -17.52 7.88
CA THR A 128 3.38 -18.44 9.02
C THR A 128 2.00 -19.07 9.24
N VAL A 129 1.90 -20.37 8.99
CA VAL A 129 0.73 -21.17 9.31
C VAL A 129 0.90 -21.55 10.78
N GLU A 130 0.28 -20.80 11.69
CA GLU A 130 0.00 -21.30 13.05
C GLU A 130 -1.35 -22.01 13.07
#